data_AF-A0A532TCA2-F1
#
_entry.id   AF-A0A532TCA2-F1
#
_cell.length_a   1.000
_cell.length_b   1.000
_cell.length_c   1.000
_cell.angle_alpha   90.00
_cell.angle_beta   90.00
_cell.angle_gamma   90.00
#
_symmetry.space_group_name_H-M   'P 1'
#
loop_
_entity.id
_entity.type
_entity.pdbx_description
1 polymer ?
#
loop_
_entity_poly.entity_id
_entity_poly.type
_entity_poly.pdbx_seq_one_letter_code
_entity_poly.pdbx_strand_id
1 'polypeptide(L)'
;MSIIKDQAEVQRFIKNLSGKTKFIVSKNSRAIGLSRQTYQNKLDGLRDQKIITNFTININPNIRPNNLKYVMLEIKTNPKEPELVKRLLEIPQLRTLDGIIGDFSLFALFIFKSPEEYYQILNTIDKIMAKSYFKKYQIIETIKVFKTNGISLRKSRISFEEEIMDKLKERKVDDSENIEIEIQNKIDLNQIAQKNAEIEYNPEKFPGIVMKIENTPTKILVFSNGRIVLTDLKNIKKPELLIEKIIMNIRKTGIKLDKKNINQDFEVDNIDYIILNILRDGQGLKPISTYEIRKIFKDQLKLEISQSTIHNRIKKLESEGVILNYTVNFHPKKIDFKGKYLLRIKPKDPSKYNELALRLDMNKNITDLFRIGEQYGLFAIVRVKKIEDYATFIRDLYSSEEIEDTYTNFVLDELKPYTNFSVF
;
A
#
# COMPACT_ATOMS: atom_id res chain seq x y z
N MET A 1 -10.81 4.51 33.11
CA MET A 1 -12.02 3.83 32.61
C MET A 1 -11.78 3.42 31.16
N SER A 2 -11.87 2.12 30.88
CA SER A 2 -11.49 1.48 29.61
C SER A 2 -12.30 1.98 28.41
N ILE A 3 -11.70 2.82 27.57
CA ILE A 3 -12.31 3.36 26.34
C ILE A 3 -12.45 2.30 25.23
N ILE A 4 -11.97 1.08 25.41
CA ILE A 4 -12.02 0.04 24.37
C ILE A 4 -12.71 -1.21 24.92
N LYS A 5 -14.05 -1.17 24.95
CA LYS A 5 -14.83 -2.42 25.05
C LYS A 5 -15.08 -3.05 23.69
N ASP A 6 -14.93 -2.29 22.60
CA ASP A 6 -15.18 -2.76 21.23
C ASP A 6 -13.91 -2.71 20.37
N GLN A 7 -13.35 -3.89 20.10
CA GLN A 7 -12.20 -4.08 19.22
C GLN A 7 -12.52 -3.72 17.76
N ALA A 8 -13.76 -3.94 17.31
CA ALA A 8 -14.18 -3.59 15.95
C ALA A 8 -14.21 -2.06 15.77
N GLU A 9 -14.60 -1.32 16.80
CA GLU A 9 -14.56 0.15 16.79
C GLU A 9 -13.12 0.67 16.65
N VAL A 10 -12.17 0.09 17.40
CA VAL A 10 -10.75 0.47 17.30
C VAL A 10 -10.17 0.15 15.93
N GLN A 11 -10.47 -1.04 15.39
CA GLN A 11 -10.08 -1.41 14.03
C GLN A 11 -10.65 -0.44 12.99
N ARG A 12 -11.92 -0.05 13.12
CA ARG A 12 -12.56 0.95 12.26
C ARG A 12 -11.88 2.32 12.39
N PHE A 13 -11.50 2.72 13.60
CA PHE A 13 -10.79 3.98 13.82
C PHE A 13 -9.39 3.97 13.20
N ILE A 14 -8.62 2.90 13.38
CA ILE A 14 -7.29 2.76 12.75
C ILE A 14 -7.41 2.73 11.23
N LYS A 15 -8.40 2.02 10.68
CA LYS A 15 -8.69 2.04 9.25
C LYS A 15 -8.99 3.45 8.73
N ASN A 16 -9.66 4.28 9.53
CA ASN A 16 -9.92 5.68 9.20
C ASN A 16 -8.68 6.59 9.31
N LEU A 17 -7.65 6.21 10.07
CA LEU A 17 -6.36 6.92 10.09
C LEU A 17 -5.54 6.68 8.81
N SER A 18 -5.87 5.64 8.05
CA SER A 18 -5.23 5.31 6.78
C SER A 18 -5.93 6.00 5.59
N GLY A 19 -5.18 6.65 4.72
CA GLY A 19 -5.75 7.30 3.54
C GLY A 19 -4.73 7.84 2.52
N LYS A 20 -5.21 8.18 1.32
CA LYS A 20 -4.37 8.71 0.21
C LYS A 20 -3.75 10.07 0.54
N THR A 21 -4.34 10.82 1.47
CA THR A 21 -3.87 12.14 1.89
C THR A 21 -3.42 12.13 3.33
N LYS A 22 -2.50 13.04 3.66
CA LYS A 22 -2.05 13.27 5.03
C LYS A 22 -3.24 13.47 5.99
N PHE A 23 -3.10 12.97 7.21
CA PHE A 23 -4.12 13.00 8.25
C PHE A 23 -4.57 14.43 8.59
N ILE A 24 -5.89 14.65 8.60
CA ILE A 24 -6.53 15.91 9.00
C ILE A 24 -7.71 15.59 9.92
N VAL A 25 -7.62 15.98 11.20
CA VAL A 25 -8.65 15.69 12.22
C VAL A 25 -10.06 16.04 11.75
N SER A 26 -10.24 17.21 11.12
CA SER A 26 -11.56 17.66 10.67
C SER A 26 -12.15 16.81 9.54
N LYS A 27 -11.33 16.25 8.66
CA LYS A 27 -11.76 15.37 7.57
C LYS A 27 -12.08 13.97 8.11
N ASN A 28 -11.17 13.43 8.91
CA ASN A 28 -11.25 12.07 9.44
C ASN A 28 -12.40 11.90 10.45
N SER A 29 -12.62 12.89 11.34
CA SER A 29 -13.74 12.89 12.29
C SER A 29 -15.10 12.85 11.62
N ARG A 30 -15.32 13.67 10.58
CA ARG A 30 -16.55 13.67 9.77
C ARG A 30 -16.79 12.31 9.10
N ALA A 31 -15.74 11.68 8.57
CA ALA A 31 -15.86 10.39 7.87
C ALA A 31 -16.36 9.23 8.75
N ILE A 32 -16.26 9.33 10.07
CA ILE A 32 -16.79 8.33 11.01
C ILE A 32 -17.88 8.89 11.94
N GLY A 33 -18.44 10.06 11.61
CA GLY A 33 -19.58 10.64 12.35
C GLY A 33 -19.25 11.12 13.77
N LEU A 34 -18.00 11.49 14.05
CA LEU A 34 -17.59 11.98 15.37
C LEU A 34 -17.33 13.49 15.36
N SER A 35 -17.53 14.13 16.52
CA SER A 35 -17.03 15.49 16.75
C SER A 35 -15.50 15.52 16.72
N ARG A 36 -14.89 16.68 16.42
CA ARG A 36 -13.43 16.83 16.43
C ARG A 36 -12.84 16.51 17.82
N GLN A 37 -13.50 16.96 18.88
CA GLN A 37 -13.05 16.71 20.25
C GLN A 37 -13.12 15.22 20.60
N THR A 38 -14.24 14.56 20.28
CA THR A 38 -14.41 13.12 20.52
C THR A 38 -13.37 12.31 19.73
N TYR A 39 -13.11 12.68 18.48
CA TYR A 39 -12.08 12.04 17.66
C TYR A 39 -10.68 12.21 18.25
N GLN A 40 -10.34 13.42 18.70
CA GLN A 40 -9.05 13.71 19.32
C GLN A 40 -8.88 12.91 20.61
N ASN A 41 -9.89 12.91 21.49
CA ASN A 41 -9.87 12.12 22.73
C ASN A 41 -9.69 10.62 22.46
N LYS A 42 -10.33 10.07 21.42
CA LYS A 42 -10.13 8.67 21.02
C LYS A 42 -8.71 8.41 20.52
N LEU A 43 -8.20 9.29 19.65
CA LEU A 43 -6.83 9.18 19.13
C LEU A 43 -5.81 9.22 20.26
N ASP A 44 -5.98 10.11 21.24
CA ASP A 44 -5.12 10.21 22.42
C ASP A 44 -5.23 8.96 23.29
N GLY A 45 -6.44 8.44 23.53
CA GLY A 45 -6.63 7.17 24.23
C GLY A 45 -5.92 5.98 23.58
N LEU A 46 -5.87 5.90 22.24
CA LEU A 46 -5.11 4.87 21.52
C LEU A 46 -3.59 5.02 21.70
N ARG A 47 -3.09 6.25 21.85
CA ARG A 47 -1.67 6.54 22.11
C ARG A 47 -1.29 6.17 23.53
N ASP A 48 -2.11 6.58 24.50
CA ASP A 48 -1.89 6.31 25.93
C ASP A 48 -1.85 4.80 26.21
N GLN A 49 -2.72 4.04 25.54
CA GLN A 49 -2.74 2.59 25.62
C GLN A 49 -1.66 1.90 24.80
N LYS A 50 -0.79 2.66 24.12
CA LYS A 50 0.25 2.17 23.21
C LYS A 50 -0.31 1.19 22.18
N ILE A 51 -1.49 1.51 21.64
CA ILE A 51 -2.07 0.79 20.50
C ILE A 51 -1.47 1.34 19.22
N ILE A 52 -1.30 2.66 19.14
CA ILE A 52 -0.56 3.33 18.08
C ILE A 52 0.71 3.98 18.64
N THR A 53 1.76 4.06 17.83
CA THR A 53 3.03 4.70 18.24
C THR A 53 3.34 5.97 17.49
N ASN A 54 3.14 5.96 16.17
CA ASN A 54 3.52 7.09 15.33
C ASN A 54 2.77 7.06 14.01
N PHE A 55 2.67 8.23 13.39
CA PHE A 55 2.27 8.32 11.99
C PHE A 55 3.39 7.80 11.09
N THR A 56 3.03 7.30 9.92
CA THR A 56 3.97 6.83 8.91
C THR A 56 3.32 6.87 7.52
N ILE A 57 4.06 6.43 6.50
CA ILE A 57 3.58 6.23 5.14
C ILE A 57 3.93 4.82 4.67
N ASN A 58 3.12 4.26 3.77
CA ASN A 58 3.55 3.12 2.97
C ASN A 58 4.15 3.63 1.66
N ILE A 59 5.31 3.08 1.31
CA ILE A 59 6.06 3.47 0.11
C ILE A 59 5.94 2.33 -0.90
N ASN A 60 5.75 2.69 -2.17
CA ASN A 60 5.79 1.75 -3.26
C ASN A 60 7.21 1.20 -3.41
N PRO A 61 7.44 -0.13 -3.35
CA PRO A 61 8.78 -0.68 -3.51
C PRO A 61 9.30 -0.59 -4.95
N ASN A 62 8.43 -0.43 -5.94
CA ASN A 62 8.79 -0.37 -7.35
C ASN A 62 9.06 1.09 -7.80
N ILE A 63 9.93 1.80 -7.08
CA ILE A 63 10.36 3.16 -7.41
C ILE A 63 11.56 3.16 -8.36
N ARG A 64 11.66 4.17 -9.23
CA ARG A 64 12.77 4.36 -10.16
C ARG A 64 13.78 5.37 -9.63
N PRO A 65 15.08 5.29 -10.01
CA PRO A 65 15.66 4.32 -10.95
C PRO A 65 15.91 2.94 -10.31
N ASN A 66 16.08 2.90 -8.99
CA ASN A 66 16.38 1.68 -8.24
C ASN A 66 15.17 1.26 -7.41
N ASN A 67 14.57 0.11 -7.72
CA ASN A 67 13.54 -0.48 -6.87
C ASN A 67 14.09 -0.66 -5.45
N LEU A 68 13.25 -0.49 -4.43
CA LEU A 68 13.60 -0.85 -3.07
C LEU A 68 13.89 -2.35 -3.01
N LYS A 69 15.07 -2.73 -2.51
CA LYS A 69 15.46 -4.13 -2.36
C LYS A 69 14.94 -4.67 -1.04
N TYR A 70 14.03 -5.64 -1.10
CA TYR A 70 13.54 -6.36 0.07
C TYR A 70 14.39 -7.61 0.26
N VAL A 71 14.93 -7.80 1.46
CA VAL A 71 15.74 -8.98 1.78
C VAL A 71 15.28 -9.53 3.10
N MET A 72 15.02 -10.83 3.12
CA MET A 72 14.63 -11.54 4.33
C MET A 72 15.79 -12.40 4.80
N LEU A 73 16.03 -12.40 6.10
CA LEU A 73 17.03 -13.24 6.74
C LEU A 73 16.37 -14.16 7.74
N GLU A 74 16.72 -15.44 7.70
CA GLU A 74 16.43 -16.39 8.77
C GLU A 74 17.71 -16.61 9.55
N ILE A 75 17.69 -16.31 10.85
CA ILE A 75 18.87 -16.27 11.71
C ILE A 75 18.76 -17.34 12.79
N LYS A 76 19.81 -18.15 12.92
CA LYS A 76 19.88 -19.16 13.97
C LYS A 76 20.54 -18.55 15.19
N THR A 77 19.83 -18.55 16.31
CA THR A 77 20.28 -18.00 17.59
C THR A 77 19.67 -18.80 18.73
N ASN A 78 20.07 -18.51 19.96
CA ASN A 78 19.42 -19.06 21.15
C ASN A 78 19.02 -17.95 22.13
N PRO A 79 18.14 -18.24 23.11
CA PRO A 79 17.71 -17.25 24.10
C PRO A 79 18.83 -16.61 24.95
N LYS A 80 20.04 -17.16 24.97
CA LYS A 80 21.19 -16.62 25.72
C LYS A 80 21.96 -15.54 24.94
N GLU A 81 21.48 -15.11 23.78
CA GLU A 81 22.11 -14.10 22.92
C GLU A 81 21.27 -12.80 22.79
N PRO A 82 20.83 -12.16 23.89
CA PRO A 82 20.00 -10.95 23.79
C PRO A 82 20.74 -9.78 23.13
N GLU A 83 22.06 -9.74 23.22
CA GLU A 83 22.90 -8.72 22.59
C GLU A 83 22.87 -8.80 21.05
N LEU A 84 22.73 -10.01 20.48
CA LEU A 84 22.56 -10.18 19.04
C LEU A 84 21.25 -9.51 18.58
N VAL A 85 20.16 -9.81 19.29
CA VAL A 85 18.84 -9.21 19.01
C VAL A 85 18.90 -7.69 19.12
N LYS A 86 19.52 -7.16 20.19
CA LYS A 86 19.67 -5.72 20.40
C LYS A 86 20.42 -5.06 19.23
N ARG A 87 21.54 -5.63 18.79
CA ARG A 87 22.32 -5.10 17.66
C ARG A 87 21.56 -5.14 16.34
N LEU A 88 20.77 -6.18 16.10
CA LEU A 88 19.90 -6.24 14.91
C LEU A 88 18.84 -5.14 14.95
N LEU A 89 18.20 -4.91 16.12
CA LEU A 89 17.19 -3.88 16.31
C LEU A 89 17.72 -2.45 16.09
N GLU A 90 19.02 -2.22 16.25
CA GLU A 90 19.69 -0.94 16.01
C GLU A 90 19.89 -0.66 14.50
N ILE A 91 19.72 -1.64 13.62
CA ILE A 91 19.91 -1.46 12.16
C ILE A 91 18.72 -0.68 11.57
N PRO A 92 18.91 0.52 10.99
CA PRO A 92 17.81 1.36 10.50
C PRO A 92 16.97 0.72 9.39
N GLN A 93 17.59 -0.11 8.54
CA GLN A 93 16.94 -0.79 7.41
C GLN A 93 16.04 -1.95 7.85
N LEU A 94 16.15 -2.40 9.11
CA LEU A 94 15.33 -3.48 9.67
C LEU A 94 13.87 -3.01 9.83
N ARG A 95 12.94 -3.70 9.18
CA ARG A 95 11.50 -3.42 9.26
C ARG A 95 10.79 -4.33 10.25
N THR A 96 11.15 -5.59 10.25
CA THR A 96 10.53 -6.62 11.08
C THR A 96 11.62 -7.50 11.65
N LEU A 97 11.50 -7.83 12.94
CA LEU A 97 12.28 -8.88 13.59
C LEU A 97 11.33 -9.69 14.45
N ASP A 98 11.24 -10.98 14.16
CA ASP A 98 10.29 -11.91 14.74
C ASP A 98 11.02 -13.14 15.27
N GLY A 99 10.61 -13.68 16.42
CA GLY A 99 10.98 -15.03 16.81
C GLY A 99 10.09 -16.05 16.14
N ILE A 100 10.69 -17.09 15.58
CA ILE A 100 10.01 -18.10 14.78
C ILE A 100 10.28 -19.52 15.27
N ILE A 101 9.34 -20.43 15.02
CA ILE A 101 9.56 -21.87 15.17
C ILE A 101 10.23 -22.43 13.91
N GLY A 102 11.26 -23.25 14.11
CA GLY A 102 11.92 -24.03 13.05
C GLY A 102 13.41 -24.21 13.30
N ASP A 103 14.15 -24.51 12.23
CA ASP A 103 15.62 -24.64 12.25
C ASP A 103 16.34 -23.32 12.55
N PHE A 104 15.68 -22.21 12.20
CA PHE A 104 16.04 -20.85 12.52
C PHE A 104 15.12 -20.32 13.62
N SER A 105 15.61 -19.37 14.41
CA SER A 105 14.90 -18.86 15.59
C SER A 105 14.44 -17.43 15.41
N LEU A 106 15.00 -16.70 14.44
CA LEU A 106 14.61 -15.35 14.11
C LEU A 106 14.33 -15.21 12.61
N PHE A 107 13.35 -14.40 12.28
CA PHE A 107 13.12 -13.88 10.94
C PHE A 107 13.27 -12.36 10.94
N ALA A 108 14.04 -11.83 10.01
CA ALA A 108 14.26 -10.41 9.83
C ALA A 108 13.91 -9.99 8.41
N LEU A 109 13.14 -8.91 8.25
CA LEU A 109 12.88 -8.28 6.95
C LEU A 109 13.60 -6.93 6.91
N PHE A 110 14.47 -6.75 5.92
CA PHE A 110 15.17 -5.51 5.63
C PHE A 110 14.70 -4.90 4.31
N ILE A 111 14.71 -3.57 4.24
CA ILE A 111 14.46 -2.81 3.01
C ILE A 111 15.62 -1.86 2.76
N PHE A 112 16.20 -1.96 1.57
CA PHE A 112 17.32 -1.13 1.13
C PHE A 112 16.93 -0.24 -0.05
N LYS A 113 17.50 0.96 -0.10
CA LYS A 113 17.29 1.92 -1.21
C LYS A 113 18.24 1.69 -2.39
N SER A 114 19.35 1.00 -2.16
CA SER A 114 20.34 0.71 -3.22
C SER A 114 21.12 -0.57 -2.94
N PRO A 115 21.75 -1.17 -3.97
CA PRO A 115 22.66 -2.30 -3.80
C PRO A 115 23.84 -2.01 -2.86
N GLU A 116 24.40 -0.80 -2.90
CA GLU A 116 25.53 -0.40 -2.06
C GLU A 116 25.13 -0.38 -0.58
N GLU A 117 23.95 0.17 -0.26
CA GLU A 117 23.41 0.13 1.11
C GLU A 117 23.21 -1.31 1.58
N TYR A 118 22.71 -2.19 0.71
CA TYR A 118 22.56 -3.60 1.01
C TYR A 118 23.89 -4.26 1.40
N TYR A 119 24.95 -4.10 0.60
CA TYR A 119 26.25 -4.71 0.90
C TYR A 119 26.90 -4.15 2.18
N GLN A 120 26.74 -2.86 2.46
CA GLN A 120 27.24 -2.24 3.70
C GLN A 120 26.55 -2.81 4.94
N ILE A 121 25.23 -2.97 4.89
CA ILE A 121 24.46 -3.53 5.99
C ILE A 121 24.70 -5.03 6.13
N LEU A 122 24.86 -5.77 5.03
CA LEU A 122 25.21 -7.19 5.07
C LEU A 122 26.54 -7.41 5.82
N ASN A 123 27.57 -6.61 5.52
CA ASN A 123 28.84 -6.63 6.27
C ASN A 123 28.65 -6.32 7.76
N THR A 124 27.68 -5.47 8.12
CA THR A 124 27.35 -5.16 9.52
C THR A 124 26.69 -6.37 10.19
N ILE A 125 25.78 -7.05 9.49
CA ILE A 125 25.14 -8.28 9.95
C ILE A 125 26.17 -9.38 10.12
N ASP A 126 27.12 -9.55 9.20
CA ASP A 126 28.21 -10.54 9.32
C ASP A 126 29.05 -10.31 10.58
N LYS A 127 29.36 -9.05 10.92
CA LYS A 127 30.08 -8.71 12.16
C LYS A 127 29.26 -9.02 13.42
N ILE A 128 27.94 -8.86 13.38
CA ILE A 128 27.04 -9.25 14.48
C ILE A 128 27.03 -10.77 14.59
N MET A 129 26.88 -11.47 13.47
CA MET A 129 26.80 -12.93 13.40
C MET A 129 28.11 -13.62 13.74
N ALA A 130 29.27 -13.01 13.48
CA ALA A 130 30.58 -13.55 13.85
C ALA A 130 30.73 -13.72 15.37
N LYS A 131 29.99 -12.93 16.16
CA LYS A 131 29.94 -13.01 17.62
C LYS A 131 28.82 -13.93 18.13
N SER A 132 27.97 -14.43 17.25
CA SER A 132 26.90 -15.35 17.63
C SER A 132 27.42 -16.77 17.80
N TYR A 133 26.71 -17.55 18.60
CA TYR A 133 27.03 -18.93 18.89
C TYR A 133 26.98 -19.80 17.63
N PHE A 134 25.91 -19.66 16.84
CA PHE A 134 25.69 -20.50 15.66
C PHE A 134 26.35 -19.98 14.39
N LYS A 135 26.64 -18.67 14.30
CA LYS A 135 27.22 -18.02 13.11
C LYS A 135 26.51 -18.37 11.80
N LYS A 136 25.21 -18.64 11.88
CA LYS A 136 24.41 -19.17 10.77
C LYS A 136 23.19 -18.28 10.54
N TYR A 137 23.08 -17.79 9.31
CA TYR A 137 21.86 -17.19 8.80
C TYR A 137 21.68 -17.59 7.33
N GLN A 138 20.46 -17.50 6.84
CA GLN A 138 20.09 -17.71 5.45
C GLN A 138 19.47 -16.43 4.90
N ILE A 139 19.79 -16.12 3.64
CA ILE A 139 19.20 -15.00 2.91
C ILE A 139 18.14 -15.56 1.96
N ILE A 140 16.95 -14.97 1.99
CA ILE A 140 15.88 -15.22 1.02
C ILE A 140 15.77 -13.97 0.15
N GLU A 141 16.23 -14.07 -1.09
CA GLU A 141 16.20 -12.95 -2.03
C GLU A 141 14.82 -12.75 -2.63
N THR A 142 14.34 -11.50 -2.58
CA THR A 142 13.09 -11.10 -3.25
C THR A 142 13.38 -10.74 -4.69
N ILE A 143 12.68 -11.40 -5.62
CA ILE A 143 12.68 -11.08 -7.05
C ILE A 143 11.67 -9.97 -7.36
N LYS A 144 10.47 -10.03 -6.75
CA LYS A 144 9.39 -9.07 -7.02
C LYS A 144 8.47 -8.93 -5.81
N VAL A 145 8.00 -7.71 -5.56
CA VAL A 145 6.95 -7.43 -4.57
C VAL A 145 5.60 -7.30 -5.27
N PHE A 146 4.60 -8.07 -4.86
CA PHE A 146 3.21 -7.98 -5.36
C PHE A 146 2.29 -7.27 -4.40
N LYS A 147 2.57 -7.35 -3.09
CA LYS A 147 1.78 -6.74 -2.03
C LYS A 147 2.70 -6.34 -0.89
N THR A 148 2.43 -5.20 -0.28
CA THR A 148 3.09 -4.82 0.97
C THR A 148 2.13 -4.12 1.91
N ASN A 149 2.19 -4.42 3.21
CA ASN A 149 1.33 -3.80 4.24
C ASN A 149 -0.17 -3.82 3.90
N GLY A 150 -0.64 -4.90 3.27
CA GLY A 150 -2.03 -5.08 2.85
C GLY A 150 -2.40 -4.37 1.54
N ILE A 151 -1.48 -3.62 0.93
CA ILE A 151 -1.71 -2.83 -0.27
C ILE A 151 -1.22 -3.61 -1.49
N SER A 152 -2.14 -3.93 -2.39
CA SER A 152 -1.82 -4.57 -3.67
C SER A 152 -1.04 -3.62 -4.57
N LEU A 153 0.08 -4.10 -5.11
CA LEU A 153 0.91 -3.40 -6.08
C LEU A 153 0.56 -3.73 -7.52
N ARG A 154 -0.48 -4.56 -7.76
CA ARG A 154 -1.22 -4.53 -9.04
C ARG A 154 -1.60 -3.10 -9.40
N LYS A 155 -1.92 -2.35 -8.33
CA LYS A 155 -2.59 -1.05 -8.33
C LYS A 155 -1.66 0.17 -8.34
N SER A 156 -0.38 0.01 -8.71
CA SER A 156 0.35 1.14 -9.33
C SER A 156 -0.28 1.56 -10.67
N ARG A 157 -1.27 0.80 -11.13
CA ARG A 157 -2.37 1.22 -11.99
C ARG A 157 -3.69 1.01 -11.23
N ILE A 158 -4.27 2.03 -10.61
CA ILE A 158 -5.71 1.98 -10.28
C ILE A 158 -6.39 1.72 -11.62
N SER A 159 -7.23 0.71 -11.83
CA SER A 159 -7.92 0.56 -13.12
C SER A 159 -8.92 1.71 -13.31
N PHE A 160 -9.26 2.08 -14.55
CA PHE A 160 -10.24 3.15 -14.81
C PHE A 160 -11.55 2.88 -14.04
N GLU A 161 -11.92 1.60 -13.95
CA GLU A 161 -13.01 1.04 -13.14
C GLU A 161 -12.91 1.41 -11.66
N GLU A 162 -11.76 1.15 -11.03
CA GLU A 162 -11.59 1.32 -9.58
C GLU A 162 -11.66 2.78 -9.17
N GLU A 163 -11.21 3.70 -10.02
CA GLU A 163 -11.32 5.14 -9.74
C GLU A 163 -12.77 5.63 -9.85
N ILE A 164 -13.54 5.13 -10.82
CA ILE A 164 -14.97 5.40 -10.87
C ILE A 164 -15.65 4.84 -9.62
N MET A 165 -15.31 3.61 -9.21
CA MET A 165 -15.87 2.97 -8.01
C MET A 165 -15.56 3.73 -6.73
N ASP A 166 -14.31 4.16 -6.53
CA ASP A 166 -13.91 4.95 -5.36
C ASP A 166 -14.71 6.25 -5.31
N LYS A 167 -14.79 6.99 -6.44
CA LYS A 167 -15.52 8.25 -6.51
C LYS A 167 -17.03 8.07 -6.33
N LEU A 168 -17.61 6.98 -6.82
CA LEU A 168 -19.02 6.65 -6.57
C LEU A 168 -19.30 6.38 -5.10
N LYS A 169 -18.39 5.70 -4.38
CA LYS A 169 -18.53 5.40 -2.94
C LYS A 169 -18.38 6.63 -2.06
N GLU A 170 -17.64 7.65 -2.49
CA GLU A 170 -17.43 8.89 -1.76
C GLU A 170 -18.61 9.89 -1.91
N ARG A 171 -19.57 9.64 -2.82
CA ARG A 171 -20.73 10.52 -3.05
C ARG A 171 -21.75 10.46 -1.91
N LYS A 172 -22.29 11.63 -1.53
CA LYS A 172 -23.46 11.73 -0.65
C LYS A 172 -24.73 11.47 -1.44
N VAL A 173 -25.74 10.91 -0.77
CA VAL A 173 -27.01 10.42 -1.36
C VAL A 173 -27.83 11.54 -2.06
N ASP A 174 -27.54 12.81 -1.81
CA ASP A 174 -28.35 13.95 -2.27
C ASP A 174 -27.66 14.86 -3.31
N ASP A 175 -26.40 14.59 -3.68
CA ASP A 175 -25.63 15.47 -4.57
C ASP A 175 -25.65 15.00 -6.03
N SER A 176 -26.08 15.89 -6.93
CA SER A 176 -25.98 15.77 -8.39
C SER A 176 -24.56 15.97 -8.91
N GLU A 177 -23.55 15.49 -8.19
CA GLU A 177 -22.15 15.74 -8.55
C GLU A 177 -21.68 14.83 -9.68
N ASN A 178 -21.09 15.43 -10.70
CA ASN A 178 -20.41 14.74 -11.78
C ASN A 178 -19.15 14.03 -11.25
N ILE A 179 -18.77 12.90 -11.84
CA ILE A 179 -17.47 12.27 -11.58
C ILE A 179 -16.52 12.66 -12.70
N GLU A 180 -15.47 13.42 -12.38
CA GLU A 180 -14.41 13.73 -13.33
C GLU A 180 -13.23 12.78 -13.17
N ILE A 181 -12.63 12.34 -14.29
CA ILE A 181 -11.47 11.45 -14.36
C ILE A 181 -10.54 11.98 -15.44
N GLU A 182 -9.22 11.84 -15.24
CA GLU A 182 -8.23 12.24 -16.24
C GLU A 182 -7.43 11.01 -16.70
N ILE A 183 -7.23 10.88 -18.01
CA ILE A 183 -6.36 9.86 -18.62
C ILE A 183 -5.07 10.50 -19.17
N GLN A 184 -3.98 9.73 -19.23
CA GLN A 184 -2.75 10.18 -19.90
C GLN A 184 -2.93 9.98 -21.40
N ASN A 185 -3.48 10.96 -22.12
CA ASN A 185 -3.26 11.21 -23.55
C ASN A 185 -4.14 12.37 -24.03
N LYS A 186 -3.64 13.15 -25.00
CA LYS A 186 -4.51 14.00 -25.83
C LYS A 186 -5.39 13.09 -26.68
N ILE A 187 -6.67 13.40 -26.74
CA ILE A 187 -7.66 12.63 -27.48
C ILE A 187 -8.02 13.42 -28.74
N ASP A 188 -7.83 12.80 -29.91
CA ASP A 188 -8.32 13.36 -31.17
C ASP A 188 -9.81 13.08 -31.32
N LEU A 189 -10.62 14.01 -30.84
CA LEU A 189 -12.08 13.92 -30.88
C LEU A 189 -12.64 13.94 -32.30
N ASN A 190 -11.95 14.59 -33.26
CA ASN A 190 -12.36 14.60 -34.66
C ASN A 190 -12.23 13.20 -35.27
N GLN A 191 -11.10 12.54 -35.01
CA GLN A 191 -10.88 11.18 -35.49
C GLN A 191 -11.89 10.19 -34.89
N ILE A 192 -12.26 10.36 -33.62
CA ILE A 192 -13.25 9.52 -32.95
C ILE A 192 -14.63 9.70 -33.57
N ALA A 193 -15.08 10.94 -33.77
CA ALA A 193 -16.38 11.23 -34.39
C ALA A 193 -16.46 10.69 -35.83
N GLN A 194 -15.38 10.79 -36.61
CA GLN A 194 -15.33 10.23 -37.97
C GLN A 194 -15.45 8.70 -38.00
N LYS A 195 -14.89 8.00 -37.01
CA LYS A 195 -14.90 6.54 -36.93
C LYS A 195 -16.18 5.96 -36.31
N ASN A 196 -16.98 6.79 -35.64
CA ASN A 196 -18.16 6.35 -34.89
C ASN A 196 -19.36 7.20 -35.33
N ALA A 197 -20.17 6.66 -36.26
CA ALA A 197 -21.31 7.37 -36.86
C ALA A 197 -22.36 7.87 -35.85
N GLU A 198 -22.39 7.28 -34.65
CA GLU A 198 -23.31 7.63 -33.56
C GLU A 198 -22.84 8.83 -32.71
N ILE A 199 -21.61 9.31 -32.93
CA ILE A 199 -21.00 10.38 -32.13
C ILE A 199 -20.98 11.68 -32.93
N GLU A 200 -21.81 12.63 -32.50
CA GLU A 200 -21.76 14.00 -33.00
C GLU A 200 -20.69 14.81 -32.26
N TYR A 201 -19.80 15.47 -33.00
CA TYR A 201 -18.79 16.37 -32.45
C TYR A 201 -18.76 17.69 -33.20
N ASN A 202 -18.98 18.79 -32.49
CA ASN A 202 -18.83 20.14 -33.01
C ASN A 202 -18.17 21.03 -31.93
N PRO A 203 -16.85 21.31 -32.04
CA PRO A 203 -16.11 22.03 -31.02
C PRO A 203 -16.60 23.47 -30.77
N GLU A 204 -17.22 24.11 -31.78
CA GLU A 204 -17.80 25.45 -31.67
C GLU A 204 -19.05 25.47 -30.77
N LYS A 205 -19.80 24.35 -30.74
CA LYS A 205 -20.98 24.20 -29.89
C LYS A 205 -20.65 23.64 -28.51
N PHE A 206 -19.74 22.67 -28.44
CA PHE A 206 -19.30 22.06 -27.18
C PHE A 206 -17.90 21.43 -27.35
N PRO A 207 -16.94 21.72 -26.44
CA PRO A 207 -15.53 21.32 -26.61
C PRO A 207 -15.23 19.83 -26.30
N GLY A 208 -16.23 18.96 -26.34
CA GLY A 208 -16.12 17.54 -26.04
C GLY A 208 -17.11 16.68 -26.83
N ILE A 209 -16.97 15.36 -26.75
CA ILE A 209 -17.99 14.42 -27.25
C ILE A 209 -18.92 13.99 -26.13
N VAL A 210 -20.18 13.74 -26.46
CA VAL A 210 -21.21 13.28 -25.51
C VAL A 210 -21.66 11.88 -25.91
N MET A 211 -21.45 10.90 -25.05
CA MET A 211 -21.93 9.52 -25.25
C MET A 211 -23.04 9.21 -24.25
N LYS A 212 -24.14 8.65 -24.74
CA LYS A 212 -25.25 8.17 -23.91
C LYS A 212 -25.06 6.69 -23.61
N ILE A 213 -25.34 6.27 -22.38
CA ILE A 213 -25.26 4.87 -22.01
C ILE A 213 -26.65 4.25 -22.05
N GLU A 214 -26.82 3.22 -22.87
CA GLU A 214 -28.09 2.52 -23.04
C GLU A 214 -28.70 2.04 -21.70
N ASN A 215 -30.01 2.27 -21.57
CA ASN A 215 -30.82 1.90 -20.41
C ASN A 215 -30.34 2.54 -19.09
N THR A 216 -29.71 3.71 -19.16
CA THR A 216 -29.33 4.50 -17.98
C THR A 216 -29.48 6.00 -18.28
N PRO A 217 -29.71 6.86 -17.27
CA PRO A 217 -29.68 8.31 -17.45
C PRO A 217 -28.26 8.86 -17.62
N THR A 218 -27.23 8.07 -17.33
CA THR A 218 -25.82 8.48 -17.29
C THR A 218 -25.27 8.82 -18.66
N LYS A 219 -24.49 9.91 -18.71
CA LYS A 219 -23.75 10.33 -19.91
C LYS A 219 -22.26 10.39 -19.62
N ILE A 220 -21.47 10.18 -20.68
CA ILE A 220 -20.01 10.29 -20.65
C ILE A 220 -19.63 11.47 -21.54
N LEU A 221 -19.02 12.48 -20.95
CA LEU A 221 -18.41 13.60 -21.65
C LEU A 221 -16.91 13.33 -21.78
N VAL A 222 -16.34 13.44 -22.97
CA VAL A 222 -14.90 13.26 -23.18
C VAL A 222 -14.33 14.50 -23.86
N PHE A 223 -13.26 15.05 -23.29
CA PHE A 223 -12.59 16.26 -23.75
C PHE A 223 -11.24 15.93 -24.41
N SER A 224 -10.78 16.79 -25.31
CA SER A 224 -9.54 16.61 -26.07
C SER A 224 -8.28 16.57 -25.19
N ASN A 225 -8.35 17.13 -23.99
CA ASN A 225 -7.26 17.12 -23.00
C ASN A 225 -7.17 15.82 -22.17
N GLY A 226 -8.00 14.81 -22.46
CA GLY A 226 -8.02 13.55 -21.72
C GLY A 226 -8.91 13.57 -20.47
N ARG A 227 -9.68 14.64 -20.24
CA ARG A 227 -10.69 14.67 -19.18
C ARG A 227 -11.94 13.90 -19.61
N ILE A 228 -12.44 13.04 -18.74
CA ILE A 228 -13.68 12.30 -18.90
C ILE A 228 -14.60 12.65 -17.73
N VAL A 229 -15.82 13.08 -18.01
CA VAL A 229 -16.80 13.49 -17.00
C VAL A 229 -18.05 12.62 -17.12
N LEU A 230 -18.40 11.92 -16.05
CA LEU A 230 -19.62 11.15 -15.93
C LEU A 230 -20.70 12.00 -15.27
N THR A 231 -21.82 12.19 -15.95
CA THR A 231 -22.94 13.01 -15.46
C THR A 231 -24.19 12.17 -15.23
N ASP A 232 -25.21 12.75 -14.59
CA ASP A 232 -26.52 12.12 -14.40
C ASP A 232 -26.44 10.78 -13.63
N LEU A 233 -25.56 10.73 -12.62
CA LEU A 233 -25.26 9.55 -11.79
C LEU A 233 -26.24 9.35 -10.61
N LYS A 234 -27.53 9.66 -10.78
CA LYS A 234 -28.53 9.54 -9.71
C LYS A 234 -29.08 8.10 -9.63
N ASN A 235 -29.41 7.63 -8.41
CA ASN A 235 -30.12 6.37 -8.16
C ASN A 235 -29.45 5.10 -8.76
N ILE A 236 -28.12 5.00 -8.67
CA ILE A 236 -27.37 3.85 -9.18
C ILE A 236 -27.59 2.64 -8.27
N LYS A 237 -28.42 1.67 -8.70
CA LYS A 237 -28.70 0.44 -7.94
C LYS A 237 -27.58 -0.61 -8.04
N LYS A 238 -26.87 -0.67 -9.17
CA LYS A 238 -25.80 -1.64 -9.48
C LYS A 238 -24.60 -0.92 -10.10
N PRO A 239 -23.69 -0.35 -9.29
CA PRO A 239 -22.58 0.46 -9.79
C PRO A 239 -21.59 -0.33 -10.64
N GLU A 240 -21.40 -1.62 -10.36
CA GLU A 240 -20.48 -2.48 -11.11
C GLU A 240 -20.91 -2.62 -12.59
N LEU A 241 -22.20 -2.88 -12.84
CA LEU A 241 -22.75 -2.99 -14.20
C LEU A 241 -22.70 -1.67 -14.96
N LEU A 242 -22.91 -0.55 -14.27
CA LEU A 242 -22.81 0.78 -14.88
C LEU A 242 -21.38 1.02 -15.37
N ILE A 243 -20.38 0.65 -14.56
CA ILE A 243 -18.98 0.81 -14.90
C ILE A 243 -18.59 -0.04 -16.09
N GLU A 244 -18.99 -1.31 -16.13
CA GLU A 244 -18.77 -2.17 -17.30
C GLU A 244 -19.30 -1.53 -18.59
N LYS A 245 -20.53 -0.97 -18.53
CA LYS A 245 -21.11 -0.25 -19.67
C LYS A 245 -20.32 1.00 -20.05
N ILE A 246 -19.87 1.80 -19.07
CA ILE A 246 -19.04 3.00 -19.30
C ILE A 246 -17.79 2.61 -20.10
N ILE A 247 -17.11 1.55 -19.68
CA ILE A 247 -15.84 1.13 -20.28
C ILE A 247 -16.04 0.56 -21.66
N MET A 248 -17.09 -0.24 -21.84
CA MET A 248 -17.42 -0.77 -23.15
C MET A 248 -17.69 0.37 -24.15
N ASN A 249 -18.43 1.40 -23.76
CA ASN A 249 -18.69 2.57 -24.60
C ASN A 249 -17.40 3.32 -24.94
N ILE A 250 -16.54 3.58 -23.96
CA ILE A 250 -15.27 4.28 -24.23
C ILE A 250 -14.34 3.42 -25.10
N ARG A 251 -14.25 2.11 -24.88
CA ARG A 251 -13.41 1.21 -25.70
C ARG A 251 -13.88 1.12 -27.15
N LYS A 252 -15.19 1.15 -27.41
CA LYS A 252 -15.74 1.17 -28.78
C LYS A 252 -15.22 2.35 -29.61
N THR A 253 -14.97 3.50 -28.96
CA THR A 253 -14.42 4.68 -29.64
C THR A 253 -12.95 4.57 -30.03
N GLY A 254 -12.25 3.54 -29.55
CA GLY A 254 -10.80 3.39 -29.72
C GLY A 254 -9.96 4.20 -28.74
N ILE A 255 -10.57 4.92 -27.78
CA ILE A 255 -9.85 5.56 -26.69
C ILE A 255 -9.20 4.47 -25.83
N LYS A 256 -7.86 4.51 -25.74
CA LYS A 256 -7.12 3.70 -24.78
C LYS A 256 -7.31 4.26 -23.39
N LEU A 257 -7.95 3.49 -22.52
CA LEU A 257 -8.12 3.78 -21.09
C LEU A 257 -6.82 3.51 -20.31
N ASP A 258 -5.67 3.85 -20.90
CA ASP A 258 -4.38 3.76 -20.23
C ASP A 258 -4.32 4.88 -19.17
N LYS A 259 -4.23 4.47 -17.92
CA LYS A 259 -4.08 5.38 -16.78
C LYS A 259 -2.78 6.16 -16.88
N LYS A 260 -2.67 7.21 -16.03
CA LYS A 260 -1.41 7.53 -15.37
C LYS A 260 -0.76 6.22 -14.91
N ASN A 261 0.11 5.66 -15.74
CA ASN A 261 1.19 4.86 -15.22
C ASN A 261 1.87 5.77 -14.18
N ILE A 262 2.44 5.22 -13.11
CA ILE A 262 3.64 5.85 -12.52
C ILE A 262 4.43 6.34 -13.72
N ASN A 263 4.61 7.65 -13.86
CA ASN A 263 5.28 8.18 -15.04
C ASN A 263 6.57 7.39 -15.14
N GLN A 264 6.73 6.64 -16.24
CA GLN A 264 7.85 5.72 -16.36
C GLN A 264 9.17 6.52 -16.32
N ASP A 265 9.11 7.81 -16.62
CA ASP A 265 10.25 8.72 -16.55
C ASP A 265 10.37 9.44 -15.19
N PHE A 266 9.48 9.18 -14.23
CA PHE A 266 9.60 9.76 -12.89
C PHE A 266 10.61 8.98 -12.06
N GLU A 267 11.78 9.59 -11.92
CA GLU A 267 12.84 9.12 -11.05
C GLU A 267 12.80 9.84 -9.70
N VAL A 268 12.91 9.06 -8.62
CA VAL A 268 13.02 9.54 -7.25
C VAL A 268 14.47 9.94 -7.01
N ASP A 269 14.70 11.22 -6.73
CA ASP A 269 16.04 11.73 -6.43
C ASP A 269 16.40 11.60 -4.94
N ASN A 270 17.63 11.98 -4.57
CA ASN A 270 18.11 11.89 -3.18
C ASN A 270 17.27 12.75 -2.19
N ILE A 271 16.77 13.91 -2.63
CA ILE A 271 15.93 14.77 -1.79
C ILE A 271 14.59 14.06 -1.54
N ASP A 272 14.03 13.45 -2.56
CA ASP A 272 12.80 12.68 -2.44
C ASP A 272 12.97 11.48 -1.50
N TYR A 273 14.09 10.75 -1.59
CA TYR A 273 14.42 9.68 -0.62
C TYR A 273 14.50 10.17 0.82
N ILE A 274 15.11 11.34 1.05
CA ILE A 274 15.17 11.95 2.38
C ILE A 274 13.77 12.30 2.87
N ILE A 275 12.94 12.92 2.02
CA ILE A 275 11.54 13.25 2.36
C ILE A 275 10.76 11.98 2.71
N LEU A 276 10.89 10.91 1.91
CA LEU A 276 10.23 9.63 2.15
C LEU A 276 10.68 9.00 3.48
N ASN A 277 11.98 9.04 3.80
CA ASN A 277 12.50 8.55 5.07
C ASN A 277 11.98 9.36 6.26
N ILE A 278 11.93 10.69 6.16
CA ILE A 278 11.37 11.55 7.22
C ILE A 278 9.89 11.27 7.42
N LEU A 279 9.11 11.13 6.34
CA LEU A 279 7.68 10.81 6.43
C LEU A 279 7.44 9.39 6.97
N ARG A 280 8.31 8.42 6.67
CA ARG A 280 8.13 7.04 7.13
C ARG A 280 8.57 6.86 8.58
N ASP A 281 9.77 7.32 8.92
CA ASP A 281 10.46 6.99 10.17
C ASP A 281 10.61 8.19 11.13
N GLY A 282 10.55 9.43 10.62
CA GLY A 282 10.75 10.66 11.41
C GLY A 282 9.48 11.28 12.00
N GLN A 283 8.32 10.67 11.77
CA GLN A 283 7.06 11.13 12.32
C GLN A 283 6.85 10.59 13.74
N GLY A 284 6.35 11.45 14.63
CA GLY A 284 5.98 11.06 15.99
C GLY A 284 4.48 10.78 16.12
N LEU A 285 3.92 11.14 17.27
CA LEU A 285 2.49 11.04 17.53
C LEU A 285 1.66 12.00 16.67
N LYS A 286 2.25 13.02 16.03
CA LYS A 286 1.56 13.91 15.08
C LYS A 286 2.21 13.84 13.70
N PRO A 287 1.45 14.02 12.61
CA PRO A 287 2.02 14.08 11.27
C PRO A 287 2.97 15.28 11.11
N ILE A 288 4.16 15.05 10.57
CA ILE A 288 5.19 16.09 10.44
C ILE A 288 4.84 17.10 9.34
N SER A 289 4.80 18.40 9.64
CA SER A 289 4.52 19.47 8.67
C SER A 289 5.68 19.70 7.69
N THR A 290 5.41 20.33 6.55
CA THR A 290 6.47 20.69 5.59
C THR A 290 7.45 21.71 6.16
N TYR A 291 7.01 22.52 7.13
CA TYR A 291 7.87 23.42 7.89
C TYR A 291 8.86 22.66 8.78
N GLU A 292 8.39 21.62 9.48
CA GLU A 292 9.26 20.75 10.30
C GLU A 292 10.22 19.94 9.43
N ILE A 293 9.77 19.41 8.28
CA ILE A 293 10.67 18.76 7.31
C ILE A 293 11.76 19.74 6.86
N ARG A 294 11.40 21.00 6.54
CA ARG A 294 12.38 22.03 6.18
C ARG A 294 13.41 22.26 7.30
N LYS A 295 12.98 22.31 8.56
CA LYS A 295 13.91 22.42 9.70
C LYS A 295 14.88 21.25 9.76
N ILE A 296 14.42 20.02 9.53
CA ILE A 296 15.31 18.85 9.49
C ILE A 296 16.36 18.99 8.38
N PHE A 297 15.94 19.39 7.17
CA PHE A 297 16.87 19.65 6.07
C PHE A 297 17.94 20.67 6.42
N LYS A 298 17.54 21.81 7.01
CA LYS A 298 18.46 22.87 7.40
C LYS A 298 19.36 22.49 8.56
N ASP A 299 18.78 22.01 9.65
CA ASP A 299 19.46 21.88 10.94
C ASP A 299 20.33 20.62 11.00
N GLN A 300 19.80 19.50 10.49
CA GLN A 300 20.45 18.18 10.57
C GLN A 300 21.25 17.86 9.31
N LEU A 301 20.72 18.17 8.12
CA LEU A 301 21.34 17.80 6.85
C LEU A 301 22.16 18.92 6.21
N LYS A 302 22.10 20.14 6.76
CA LYS A 302 22.78 21.33 6.22
C LYS A 302 22.43 21.61 4.75
N LEU A 303 21.21 21.27 4.35
CA LEU A 303 20.66 21.50 3.01
C LEU A 303 19.58 22.58 3.08
N GLU A 304 19.74 23.66 2.31
CA GLU A 304 18.73 24.71 2.20
C GLU A 304 17.70 24.34 1.12
N ILE A 305 16.44 24.21 1.56
CA ILE A 305 15.30 23.94 0.69
C ILE A 305 14.09 24.74 1.18
N SER A 306 13.30 25.28 0.25
CA SER A 306 12.09 26.01 0.61
C SER A 306 10.97 25.05 1.04
N GLN A 307 10.05 25.55 1.87
CA GLN A 307 8.88 24.77 2.27
C GLN A 307 7.98 24.44 1.07
N SER A 308 7.88 25.35 0.09
CA SER A 308 7.11 25.14 -1.14
C SER A 308 7.70 24.04 -2.02
N THR A 309 9.04 23.95 -2.12
CA THR A 309 9.69 22.86 -2.85
C THR A 309 9.41 21.51 -2.20
N ILE A 310 9.49 21.41 -0.86
CA ILE A 310 9.12 20.17 -0.14
C ILE A 310 7.65 19.82 -0.39
N HIS A 311 6.75 20.80 -0.31
CA HIS A 311 5.33 20.58 -0.57
C HIS A 311 5.08 20.02 -1.97
N ASN A 312 5.68 20.63 -2.99
CA ASN A 312 5.52 20.22 -4.39
C ASN A 312 6.10 18.82 -4.64
N ARG A 313 7.24 18.49 -4.01
CA ARG A 313 7.83 17.14 -4.08
C ARG A 313 6.94 16.09 -3.45
N ILE A 314 6.39 16.34 -2.26
CA ILE A 314 5.42 15.42 -1.63
C ILE A 314 4.20 15.22 -2.53
N LYS A 315 3.65 16.31 -3.08
CA LYS A 315 2.51 16.23 -4.02
C LYS A 315 2.83 15.40 -5.25
N LYS A 316 4.05 15.54 -5.80
CA LYS A 316 4.53 14.72 -6.92
C LYS A 316 4.65 13.25 -6.53
N LEU A 317 5.26 12.94 -5.39
CA LEU A 317 5.39 11.57 -4.87
C LEU A 317 4.02 10.90 -4.61
N GLU A 318 3.03 11.67 -4.16
CA GLU A 318 1.63 11.21 -4.05
C GLU A 318 1.03 10.92 -5.43
N SER A 319 1.14 11.86 -6.38
CA SER A 319 0.51 11.73 -7.70
C SER A 319 1.15 10.66 -8.58
N GLU A 320 2.43 10.39 -8.38
CA GLU A 320 3.20 9.36 -9.08
C GLU A 320 3.09 7.99 -8.39
N GLY A 321 2.29 7.87 -7.33
CA GLY A 321 2.05 6.59 -6.65
C GLY A 321 3.28 6.02 -5.94
N VAL A 322 4.26 6.87 -5.59
CA VAL A 322 5.40 6.51 -4.74
C VAL A 322 4.98 6.42 -3.28
N ILE A 323 4.19 7.39 -2.82
CA ILE A 323 3.50 7.30 -1.52
C ILE A 323 2.18 6.57 -1.75
N LEU A 324 2.06 5.33 -1.26
CA LEU A 324 0.86 4.51 -1.42
C LEU A 324 -0.29 5.03 -0.55
N ASN A 325 0.01 5.35 0.71
CA ASN A 325 -0.92 5.99 1.64
C ASN A 325 -0.17 6.57 2.86
N TYR A 326 -0.88 7.40 3.61
CA TYR A 326 -0.55 7.81 4.97
C TYR A 326 -1.29 6.90 5.94
N THR A 327 -0.64 6.52 7.04
CA THR A 327 -1.18 5.59 8.03
C THR A 327 -0.49 5.78 9.39
N VAL A 328 -0.73 4.87 10.33
CA VAL A 328 -0.07 4.80 11.64
C VAL A 328 0.56 3.43 11.85
N ASN A 329 1.63 3.41 12.63
CA ASN A 329 2.14 2.20 13.23
C ASN A 329 1.27 1.83 14.44
N PHE A 330 0.82 0.58 14.49
CA PHE A 330 -0.03 0.04 15.54
C PHE A 330 0.42 -1.35 15.99
N HIS A 331 0.03 -1.74 17.20
CA HIS A 331 0.31 -3.04 17.78
C HIS A 331 -0.77 -4.07 17.39
N PRO A 332 -0.47 -5.07 16.53
CA PRO A 332 -1.50 -5.97 15.97
C PRO A 332 -2.26 -6.75 17.04
N LYS A 333 -1.56 -7.33 18.02
CA LYS A 333 -2.18 -8.10 19.11
C LYS A 333 -3.17 -7.31 19.97
N LYS A 334 -3.01 -5.98 20.07
CA LYS A 334 -3.92 -5.10 20.85
C LYS A 334 -5.20 -4.74 20.09
N ILE A 335 -5.22 -4.98 18.79
CA ILE A 335 -6.37 -4.74 17.91
C ILE A 335 -6.89 -6.04 17.29
N ASP A 336 -6.71 -7.13 18.03
CA ASP A 336 -7.23 -8.48 17.73
C ASP A 336 -6.57 -9.24 16.57
N PHE A 337 -5.39 -8.84 16.09
CA PHE A 337 -4.59 -9.69 15.21
C PHE A 337 -3.63 -10.55 16.04
N LYS A 338 -4.06 -11.76 16.40
CA LYS A 338 -3.30 -12.66 17.28
C LYS A 338 -2.28 -13.52 16.54
N GLY A 339 -2.54 -13.85 15.28
CA GLY A 339 -1.69 -14.74 14.48
C GLY A 339 -0.86 -14.02 13.41
N LYS A 340 0.40 -14.42 13.29
CA LYS A 340 1.33 -14.03 12.21
C LYS A 340 2.08 -15.26 11.72
N TYR A 341 2.12 -15.44 10.42
CA TYR A 341 2.70 -16.62 9.79
C TYR A 341 3.55 -16.18 8.61
N LEU A 342 4.70 -16.84 8.46
CA LEU A 342 5.57 -16.71 7.30
C LEU A 342 5.33 -17.93 6.43
N LEU A 343 4.75 -17.70 5.26
CA LEU A 343 4.25 -18.76 4.40
C LEU A 343 5.00 -18.77 3.08
N ARG A 344 5.69 -19.86 2.79
CA ARG A 344 6.22 -20.16 1.47
C ARG A 344 5.22 -21.01 0.70
N ILE A 345 5.01 -20.69 -0.58
CA ILE A 345 3.96 -21.32 -1.40
C ILE A 345 4.57 -21.78 -2.71
N LYS A 346 4.59 -23.10 -2.95
CA LYS A 346 5.07 -23.74 -4.17
C LYS A 346 3.89 -24.03 -5.11
N PRO A 347 3.77 -23.35 -6.26
CA PRO A 347 2.80 -23.71 -7.29
C PRO A 347 3.17 -25.03 -7.96
N LYS A 348 2.16 -25.76 -8.45
CA LYS A 348 2.37 -26.96 -9.28
C LYS A 348 3.07 -26.67 -10.60
N ASP A 349 2.83 -25.49 -11.16
CA ASP A 349 3.42 -25.03 -12.42
C ASP A 349 4.34 -23.82 -12.15
N PRO A 350 5.68 -24.00 -12.23
CA PRO A 350 6.65 -22.92 -12.06
C PRO A 350 6.50 -21.76 -13.05
N SER A 351 5.81 -21.93 -14.19
CA SER A 351 5.55 -20.82 -15.11
C SER A 351 4.48 -19.85 -14.58
N LYS A 352 3.63 -20.31 -13.65
CA LYS A 352 2.44 -19.57 -13.16
C LYS A 352 2.66 -18.80 -11.87
N TYR A 353 3.90 -18.65 -11.39
CA TYR A 353 4.22 -17.86 -10.18
C TYR A 353 3.54 -16.49 -10.17
N ASN A 354 3.62 -15.77 -11.29
CA ASN A 354 3.08 -14.43 -11.38
C ASN A 354 1.54 -14.43 -11.33
N GLU A 355 0.88 -15.35 -12.06
CA GLU A 355 -0.58 -15.45 -12.12
C GLU A 355 -1.18 -15.90 -10.79
N LEU A 356 -0.53 -16.83 -10.11
CA LEU A 356 -0.91 -17.22 -8.76
C LEU A 356 -0.72 -16.06 -7.78
N ALA A 357 0.42 -15.37 -7.81
CA ALA A 357 0.65 -14.22 -6.94
C ALA A 357 -0.39 -13.11 -7.16
N LEU A 358 -0.75 -12.85 -8.42
CA LEU A 358 -1.83 -11.95 -8.85
C LEU A 358 -3.24 -12.45 -8.50
N ARG A 359 -3.43 -13.58 -7.84
CA ARG A 359 -4.72 -13.94 -7.24
C ARG A 359 -4.63 -13.89 -5.73
N LEU A 360 -3.53 -14.39 -5.18
CA LEU A 360 -3.24 -14.39 -3.76
C LEU A 360 -3.22 -12.98 -3.15
N ASP A 361 -2.72 -11.96 -3.85
CA ASP A 361 -2.71 -10.61 -3.25
C ASP A 361 -4.11 -9.98 -3.06
N MET A 362 -5.19 -10.55 -3.63
CA MET A 362 -6.56 -10.17 -3.24
C MET A 362 -6.91 -10.60 -1.81
N ASN A 363 -6.24 -11.63 -1.30
CA ASN A 363 -6.55 -12.17 0.02
C ASN A 363 -6.16 -11.15 1.10
N LYS A 364 -7.16 -10.72 1.88
CA LYS A 364 -6.98 -9.71 2.95
C LYS A 364 -6.02 -10.17 4.05
N ASN A 365 -5.95 -11.48 4.32
CA ASN A 365 -5.07 -12.05 5.32
C ASN A 365 -3.60 -12.00 4.91
N ILE A 366 -3.30 -11.95 3.61
CA ILE A 366 -1.94 -11.74 3.12
C ILE A 366 -1.62 -10.25 3.21
N THR A 367 -0.72 -9.85 4.11
CA THR A 367 -0.27 -8.46 4.22
C THR A 367 0.84 -8.16 3.23
N ASP A 368 1.75 -9.10 3.04
CA ASP A 368 2.91 -8.93 2.17
C ASP A 368 3.07 -10.17 1.30
N LEU A 369 3.38 -9.98 0.01
CA LEU A 369 3.50 -11.07 -0.96
C LEU A 369 4.65 -10.80 -1.92
N PHE A 370 5.53 -11.79 -2.05
CA PHE A 370 6.79 -11.69 -2.76
C PHE A 370 6.98 -12.89 -3.69
N ARG A 371 7.63 -12.65 -4.83
CA ARG A 371 8.36 -13.70 -5.56
C ARG A 371 9.75 -13.81 -4.96
N ILE A 372 10.19 -15.03 -4.66
CA ILE A 372 11.51 -15.32 -4.12
C ILE A 372 12.29 -16.26 -5.06
N GLY A 373 13.62 -16.27 -4.96
CA GLY A 373 14.49 -17.12 -5.78
C GLY A 373 14.64 -18.58 -5.32
N GLU A 374 13.86 -19.01 -4.34
CA GLU A 374 13.95 -20.36 -3.75
C GLU A 374 12.97 -21.36 -4.40
N GLN A 375 13.06 -22.64 -4.02
CA GLN A 375 12.23 -23.74 -4.56
C GLN A 375 10.71 -23.50 -4.42
N TYR A 376 10.27 -22.81 -3.36
CA TYR A 376 8.87 -22.44 -3.20
C TYR A 376 8.47 -21.29 -4.14
N GLY A 377 9.37 -20.37 -4.46
CA GLY A 377 9.14 -19.29 -5.42
C GLY A 377 8.18 -18.17 -5.01
N LEU A 378 7.24 -18.38 -4.07
CA LEU A 378 6.46 -17.31 -3.42
C LEU A 378 6.65 -17.31 -1.90
N PHE A 379 6.64 -16.11 -1.32
CA PHE A 379 6.65 -15.88 0.13
C PHE A 379 5.56 -14.88 0.51
N ALA A 380 4.80 -15.18 1.56
CA ALA A 380 3.72 -14.36 2.07
C ALA A 380 3.84 -14.15 3.59
N ILE A 381 3.61 -12.92 4.05
CA ILE A 381 3.33 -12.65 5.46
C ILE A 381 1.81 -12.66 5.63
N VAL A 382 1.31 -13.58 6.46
CA VAL A 382 -0.11 -13.77 6.70
C VAL A 382 -0.45 -13.31 8.12
N ARG A 383 -1.50 -12.49 8.23
CA ARG A 383 -2.11 -12.07 9.50
C ARG A 383 -3.51 -12.61 9.61
N VAL A 384 -3.87 -13.05 10.80
CA VAL A 384 -5.21 -13.54 11.13
C VAL A 384 -5.65 -12.96 12.47
N LYS A 385 -6.96 -12.86 12.68
CA LYS A 385 -7.50 -12.36 13.93
C LYS A 385 -7.29 -13.40 15.03
N LYS A 386 -7.75 -14.61 14.79
CA LYS A 386 -7.54 -15.76 15.67
C LYS A 386 -6.55 -16.75 15.07
N ILE A 387 -5.83 -17.47 15.92
CA ILE A 387 -4.81 -18.44 15.48
C ILE A 387 -5.46 -19.56 14.66
N GLU A 388 -6.67 -19.95 15.02
CA GLU A 388 -7.46 -21.00 14.36
C GLU A 388 -7.88 -20.61 12.94
N ASP A 389 -8.04 -19.31 12.66
CA ASP A 389 -8.41 -18.80 11.32
C ASP A 389 -7.33 -19.14 10.28
N TYR A 390 -6.07 -19.39 10.71
CA TYR A 390 -5.00 -19.78 9.81
C TYR A 390 -5.24 -21.15 9.17
N ALA A 391 -5.83 -22.09 9.91
CA ALA A 391 -6.17 -23.41 9.36
C ALA A 391 -7.22 -23.30 8.27
N THR A 392 -8.17 -22.38 8.39
CA THR A 392 -9.14 -22.08 7.32
C THR A 392 -8.45 -21.43 6.13
N PHE A 393 -7.59 -20.43 6.37
CA PHE A 393 -6.81 -19.79 5.31
C PHE A 393 -5.99 -20.79 4.48
N ILE A 394 -5.32 -21.77 5.11
CA ILE A 394 -4.54 -22.78 4.40
C ILE A 394 -5.44 -23.75 3.62
N ARG A 395 -6.58 -24.20 4.19
CA ARG A 395 -7.52 -25.06 3.44
C ARG A 395 -8.08 -24.37 2.20
N ASP A 396 -8.45 -23.10 2.32
CA ASP A 396 -8.94 -22.30 1.19
C ASP A 396 -7.84 -22.13 0.13
N LEU A 397 -6.59 -21.97 0.55
CA LEU A 397 -5.44 -21.84 -0.32
C LEU A 397 -5.26 -23.11 -1.20
N TYR A 398 -5.31 -24.31 -0.60
CA TYR A 398 -5.17 -25.57 -1.33
C TYR A 398 -6.37 -25.93 -2.21
N SER A 399 -7.55 -25.36 -1.94
CA SER A 399 -8.76 -25.58 -2.73
C SER A 399 -8.67 -25.01 -4.16
N SER A 400 -7.65 -24.21 -4.46
CA SER A 400 -7.36 -23.72 -5.81
C SER A 400 -6.80 -24.80 -6.75
N GLU A 401 -6.38 -25.97 -6.24
CA GLU A 401 -5.69 -27.04 -6.98
C GLU A 401 -4.39 -26.63 -7.71
N GLU A 402 -3.91 -25.40 -7.53
CA GLU A 402 -2.73 -24.87 -8.24
C GLU A 402 -1.46 -24.86 -7.39
N ILE A 403 -1.60 -25.21 -6.11
CA ILE A 403 -0.51 -25.26 -5.14
C ILE A 403 -0.10 -26.70 -4.94
N GLU A 404 1.20 -26.94 -5.10
CA GLU A 404 1.84 -28.24 -4.88
C GLU A 404 2.11 -28.42 -3.40
N ASP A 405 2.74 -27.43 -2.78
CA ASP A 405 3.20 -27.49 -1.40
C ASP A 405 3.25 -26.12 -0.73
N THR A 406 3.21 -26.12 0.60
CA THR A 406 3.39 -24.91 1.42
C THR A 406 4.27 -25.22 2.61
N TYR A 407 5.10 -24.25 3.00
CA TYR A 407 5.91 -24.32 4.20
C TYR A 407 5.64 -23.11 5.08
N THR A 408 5.30 -23.36 6.34
CA THR A 408 4.85 -22.32 7.27
C THR A 408 5.74 -22.24 8.49
N ASN A 409 6.27 -21.06 8.77
CA ASN A 409 6.83 -20.74 10.08
C ASN A 409 5.84 -19.92 10.90
N PHE A 410 5.62 -20.36 12.14
CA PHE A 410 4.80 -19.67 13.13
C PHE A 410 5.66 -18.60 13.81
N VAL A 411 5.14 -17.37 13.87
CA VAL A 411 5.79 -16.31 14.64
C VAL A 411 5.30 -16.38 16.10
N LEU A 412 6.24 -16.61 17.00
CA LEU A 412 5.99 -16.71 18.44
C LEU A 412 5.85 -15.32 19.07
N ASP A 413 6.83 -14.46 18.80
CA ASP A 413 6.93 -13.11 19.31
C ASP A 413 7.41 -12.14 18.23
N GLU A 414 6.97 -10.90 18.36
CA GLU A 414 7.34 -9.82 17.45
C GLU A 414 8.25 -8.89 18.23
N LEU A 415 9.57 -9.07 18.08
CA LEU A 415 10.58 -8.26 18.75
C LEU A 415 10.52 -6.79 18.29
N LYS A 416 10.01 -6.57 17.06
CA LYS A 416 9.53 -5.27 16.57
C LYS A 416 8.01 -5.32 16.35
N PRO A 417 7.19 -5.03 17.38
CA PRO A 417 5.76 -5.38 17.40
C PRO A 417 4.82 -4.42 16.67
N TYR A 418 5.31 -3.26 16.23
CA TYR A 418 4.47 -2.24 15.59
C TYR A 418 4.55 -2.33 14.06
N THR A 419 3.38 -2.27 13.42
CA THR A 419 3.22 -2.44 11.97
C THR A 419 2.22 -1.45 11.41
N ASN A 420 2.12 -1.33 10.10
CA ASN A 420 1.26 -0.36 9.42
C ASN A 420 0.42 -0.99 8.29
N PHE A 421 0.09 -2.28 8.41
CA PHE A 421 -0.71 -2.97 7.42
C PHE A 421 -2.18 -2.51 7.40
N SER A 422 -2.85 -2.72 6.27
CA SER A 422 -4.25 -2.37 6.09
C SER A 422 -5.17 -3.30 6.91
N VAL A 423 -5.91 -2.72 7.87
CA VAL A 423 -6.83 -3.46 8.75
C VAL A 423 -8.09 -3.92 7.99
N PHE A 424 -8.52 -5.17 8.21
CA PHE A 424 -9.55 -5.86 7.43
C PHE A 424 -10.58 -6.68 8.23
#